data_AF-A0ABD2N596-F1
#
_entry.id   AF-A0ABD2N596-F1
#
_cell.length_a   1.000
_cell.length_b   1.000
_cell.length_c   1.000
_cell.angle_alpha   90.00
_cell.angle_beta   90.00
_cell.angle_gamma   90.00
#
_symmetry.space_group_name_H-M   'P 1'
#
loop_
_entity.id
_entity.type
_entity.pdbx_description
1 polymer ?
#
loop_
_entity_poly.entity_id
_entity_poly.type
_entity_poly.pdbx_seq_one_letter_code
_entity_poly.pdbx_strand_id
1 'polypeptide(L)'
;MSDKRKLKTLTQREKFDVINAVKSGMKKKDVAAHYGLPPSTLSTIIKNEAKILQRYESSSNLSSKRRRLAEKEVVRKLITDMEQQSASPINVLHAIRMTDKAWRSVSVTTISNCFKSCGFSMSQEEASEEPLEPDMSLEADWNKLQNTEVQFEDYVTCDEGLATTGTLTDAEIIDIVN
;
A
#
# COMPACT_ATOMS: atom_id res chain seq x y z
N MET A 1 -8.89 32.12 -25.83
CA MET A 1 -8.14 30.94 -25.38
C MET A 1 -9.07 29.74 -25.49
N SER A 2 -8.66 28.65 -26.15
CA SER A 2 -9.51 27.46 -26.27
C SER A 2 -9.66 26.80 -24.91
N ASP A 3 -10.90 26.54 -24.50
CA ASP A 3 -11.16 25.82 -23.25
C ASP A 3 -10.43 24.48 -23.23
N LYS A 4 -9.71 24.21 -22.13
CA LYS A 4 -9.02 22.93 -21.96
C LYS A 4 -10.07 21.82 -21.87
N ARG A 5 -9.99 20.89 -22.80
CA ARG A 5 -10.91 19.75 -22.89
C ARG A 5 -10.86 18.92 -21.60
N LYS A 6 -12.01 18.72 -20.94
CA LYS A 6 -12.13 17.85 -19.76
C LYS A 6 -11.83 16.40 -20.12
N LEU A 7 -10.94 15.75 -19.37
CA LEU A 7 -10.61 14.34 -19.55
C LEU A 7 -11.62 13.47 -18.78
N LYS A 8 -12.21 12.49 -19.46
CA LYS A 8 -13.09 11.49 -18.84
C LYS A 8 -12.27 10.26 -18.48
N THR A 9 -12.31 9.87 -17.20
CA THR A 9 -11.72 8.62 -16.74
C THR A 9 -12.72 7.48 -16.95
N LEU A 10 -12.34 6.47 -17.72
CA LEU A 10 -13.12 5.25 -17.92
C LEU A 10 -12.65 4.14 -16.98
N THR A 11 -13.60 3.40 -16.42
CA THR A 11 -13.38 2.15 -15.68
C THR A 11 -12.85 1.04 -16.60
N GLN A 12 -12.36 -0.06 -16.02
CA GLN A 12 -11.92 -1.21 -16.82
C GLN A 12 -13.10 -1.85 -17.57
N ARG A 13 -14.28 -1.89 -16.93
CA ARG A 13 -15.51 -2.41 -17.54
C ARG A 13 -15.96 -1.59 -18.73
N GLU A 14 -16.03 -0.26 -18.60
CA GLU A 14 -16.42 0.60 -19.72
C GLU A 14 -15.42 0.49 -20.90
N LYS A 15 -14.12 0.32 -20.63
CA LYS A 15 -13.13 0.09 -21.70
C LYS A 15 -13.36 -1.25 -22.41
N PHE A 16 -13.73 -2.30 -21.66
CA PHE A 16 -14.10 -3.60 -22.22
C PHE A 16 -15.36 -3.50 -23.08
N ASP A 17 -16.39 -2.80 -22.60
CA ASP A 17 -17.65 -2.61 -23.33
C ASP A 17 -17.44 -1.81 -24.62
N VAL A 18 -16.56 -0.78 -24.59
CA VAL A 18 -16.14 -0.03 -25.78
C VAL A 18 -15.47 -0.95 -26.82
N ILE A 19 -14.57 -1.84 -26.38
CA ILE A 19 -13.90 -2.80 -27.27
C ILE A 19 -14.92 -3.75 -27.91
N ASN A 20 -15.82 -4.31 -27.10
CA ASN A 20 -16.85 -5.24 -27.59
C ASN A 20 -17.82 -4.58 -28.57
N ALA A 21 -18.23 -3.34 -28.32
CA ALA A 21 -19.10 -2.59 -29.24
C ALA A 21 -18.43 -2.36 -30.61
N VAL A 22 -17.12 -2.07 -30.63
CA VAL A 22 -16.38 -1.94 -31.89
C VAL A 22 -16.23 -3.30 -32.59
N LYS A 23 -15.95 -4.37 -31.84
CA LYS A 23 -15.84 -5.75 -32.38
C LYS A 23 -17.16 -6.29 -32.91
N SER A 24 -18.29 -5.90 -32.32
CA SER A 24 -19.62 -6.25 -32.80
C SER A 24 -20.02 -5.47 -34.07
N GLY A 25 -19.11 -4.69 -34.64
CA GLY A 25 -19.30 -3.98 -35.91
C GLY A 25 -19.92 -2.59 -35.79
N MET A 26 -20.10 -2.05 -34.57
CA MET A 26 -20.58 -0.66 -34.44
C MET A 26 -19.53 0.31 -35.01
N LYS A 27 -20.01 1.37 -35.66
CA LYS A 27 -19.14 2.40 -36.22
C LYS A 27 -18.40 3.11 -35.08
N LYS A 28 -17.08 3.25 -35.23
CA LYS A 28 -16.20 3.90 -34.24
C LYS A 28 -16.68 5.30 -33.84
N LYS A 29 -17.23 6.07 -34.78
CA LYS A 29 -17.78 7.41 -34.50
C LYS A 29 -18.94 7.34 -33.51
N ASP A 30 -19.83 6.38 -33.69
CA ASP A 30 -21.05 6.23 -32.89
C ASP A 30 -20.71 5.67 -31.50
N VAL A 31 -19.77 4.71 -31.43
CA VAL A 31 -19.21 4.25 -30.14
C VAL A 31 -18.53 5.40 -29.40
N ALA A 32 -17.72 6.21 -30.07
CA ALA A 32 -17.09 7.36 -29.44
C ALA A 32 -18.13 8.34 -28.86
N ALA A 33 -19.18 8.66 -29.63
CA ALA A 33 -20.25 9.53 -29.17
C ALA A 33 -21.02 8.95 -27.98
N HIS A 34 -21.42 7.68 -28.04
CA HIS A 34 -22.16 6.99 -26.99
C HIS A 34 -21.44 7.03 -25.63
N TYR A 35 -20.12 6.83 -25.64
CA TYR A 35 -19.31 6.85 -24.42
C TYR A 35 -18.75 8.24 -24.05
N GLY A 36 -19.05 9.28 -24.84
CA GLY A 36 -18.56 10.65 -24.64
C GLY A 36 -17.04 10.79 -24.85
N LEU A 37 -16.48 9.98 -25.75
CA LEU A 37 -15.05 9.88 -26.00
C LEU A 37 -14.65 10.69 -27.24
N PRO A 38 -13.51 11.39 -27.19
CA PRO A 38 -12.92 11.92 -28.41
C PRO A 38 -12.42 10.76 -29.27
N PRO A 39 -12.37 10.94 -30.60
CA PRO A 39 -11.89 9.92 -31.52
C PRO A 39 -10.48 9.40 -31.18
N SER A 40 -9.60 10.27 -30.70
CA SER A 40 -8.22 9.92 -30.30
C SER A 40 -8.17 8.96 -29.11
N THR A 41 -9.05 9.14 -28.12
CA THR A 41 -9.14 8.23 -26.97
C THR A 41 -9.67 6.87 -27.38
N LEU A 42 -10.71 6.81 -28.22
CA LEU A 42 -11.20 5.53 -28.75
C LEU A 42 -10.09 4.77 -29.49
N SER A 43 -9.33 5.46 -30.34
CA SER A 43 -8.19 4.86 -31.05
C SER A 43 -7.12 4.33 -30.10
N THR A 44 -6.84 5.03 -29.00
CA THR A 44 -5.88 4.56 -27.98
C THR A 44 -6.39 3.35 -27.21
N ILE A 45 -7.70 3.29 -26.94
CA ILE A 45 -8.34 2.12 -26.31
C ILE A 45 -8.21 0.91 -27.23
N ILE A 46 -8.54 1.06 -28.51
CA ILE A 46 -8.41 -0.02 -29.51
C ILE A 46 -6.94 -0.45 -29.65
N LYS A 47 -5.98 0.49 -29.72
CA LYS A 47 -4.56 0.15 -29.82
C LYS A 47 -4.05 -0.68 -28.64
N ASN A 48 -4.61 -0.47 -27.45
CA ASN A 48 -4.23 -1.18 -26.23
C ASN A 48 -5.18 -2.33 -25.87
N GLU A 49 -6.03 -2.75 -26.81
CA GLU A 49 -7.09 -3.73 -26.60
C GLU A 49 -6.62 -4.99 -25.87
N ALA A 50 -5.55 -5.64 -26.34
CA ALA A 50 -5.04 -6.87 -25.74
C ALA A 50 -4.71 -6.71 -24.24
N LYS A 51 -4.08 -5.60 -23.87
CA LYS A 51 -3.74 -5.29 -22.46
C LYS A 51 -4.99 -4.99 -21.62
N ILE A 52 -5.99 -4.36 -22.22
CA ILE A 52 -7.25 -4.03 -21.54
C ILE A 52 -8.06 -5.30 -21.28
N LEU A 53 -8.19 -6.18 -22.28
CA LEU A 53 -8.86 -7.48 -22.16
C LEU A 53 -8.18 -8.36 -21.11
N GLN A 54 -6.85 -8.52 -21.19
CA GLN A 54 -6.07 -9.26 -20.19
C GLN A 54 -6.30 -8.73 -18.78
N ARG A 55 -6.30 -7.40 -18.60
CA ARG A 55 -6.53 -6.76 -17.30
C ARG A 55 -7.96 -6.96 -16.80
N TYR A 56 -8.94 -6.97 -17.69
CA TYR A 56 -10.35 -7.18 -17.35
C TYR A 56 -10.62 -8.64 -16.96
N GLU A 57 -10.09 -9.61 -17.69
CA GLU A 57 -10.18 -11.03 -17.33
C GLU A 57 -9.46 -11.33 -16.01
N SER A 58 -8.31 -10.69 -15.78
CA SER A 58 -7.57 -10.76 -14.52
C SER A 58 -8.22 -9.93 -13.39
N SER A 59 -9.31 -9.19 -13.64
CA SER A 59 -9.92 -8.30 -12.64
C SER A 59 -10.78 -9.03 -11.61
N SER A 60 -11.18 -10.28 -11.89
CA SER A 60 -11.68 -11.21 -10.88
C SER A 60 -10.63 -11.49 -9.79
N ASN A 61 -9.35 -11.33 -10.11
CA ASN A 61 -8.22 -11.47 -9.19
C ASN A 61 -7.77 -10.12 -8.62
N LEU A 62 -8.63 -9.39 -7.86
CA LEU A 62 -8.31 -8.30 -6.91
C LEU A 62 -7.13 -7.33 -7.25
N SER A 63 -6.77 -7.11 -8.51
CA SER A 63 -5.44 -6.58 -8.90
C SER A 63 -5.36 -5.06 -8.97
N SER A 64 -6.05 -4.34 -8.08
CA SER A 64 -5.72 -2.94 -7.82
C SER A 64 -4.41 -2.88 -7.03
N LYS A 65 -3.29 -3.17 -7.71
CA LYS A 65 -1.93 -3.40 -7.19
C LYS A 65 -1.36 -2.31 -6.29
N ARG A 66 -2.01 -1.15 -6.16
CA ARG A 66 -1.49 -0.01 -5.38
C ARG A 66 -2.20 0.27 -4.07
N ARG A 67 -3.33 -0.37 -3.78
CA ARG A 67 -4.10 -0.06 -2.56
C ARG A 67 -4.25 -1.22 -1.58
N ARG A 68 -3.81 -2.43 -1.95
CA ARG A 68 -4.30 -3.65 -1.29
C ARG A 68 -3.26 -4.55 -0.63
N LEU A 69 -2.01 -4.12 -0.41
CA LEU A 69 -1.04 -5.05 0.21
C LEU A 69 -1.41 -5.34 1.67
N ALA A 70 -1.67 -4.31 2.48
CA ALA A 70 -2.18 -4.49 3.84
C ALA A 70 -3.62 -5.04 3.84
N GLU A 71 -4.51 -4.56 2.95
CA GLU A 71 -5.88 -5.09 2.82
C GLU A 71 -5.89 -6.59 2.49
N LYS A 72 -4.90 -7.10 1.74
CA LYS A 72 -4.78 -8.53 1.41
C LYS A 72 -4.42 -9.36 2.65
N GLU A 73 -3.60 -8.84 3.55
CA GLU A 73 -3.28 -9.53 4.81
C GLU A 73 -4.49 -9.52 5.77
N VAL A 74 -5.27 -8.44 5.79
CA VAL A 74 -6.56 -8.37 6.52
C VAL A 74 -7.55 -9.42 5.99
N VAL A 75 -7.74 -9.49 4.67
CA VAL A 75 -8.64 -10.48 4.06
C VAL A 75 -8.18 -11.91 4.32
N ARG A 76 -6.87 -12.18 4.26
CA ARG A 76 -6.35 -13.52 4.60
C ARG A 76 -6.65 -13.89 6.04
N LYS A 77 -6.46 -12.96 6.99
CA LYS A 77 -6.82 -13.22 8.39
C LYS A 77 -8.31 -13.54 8.53
N LEU A 78 -9.19 -12.77 7.89
CA LEU A 78 -10.64 -13.02 7.91
C LEU A 78 -10.98 -14.41 7.36
N ILE A 79 -10.31 -14.87 6.30
CA ILE A 79 -10.50 -16.22 5.76
C ILE A 79 -10.06 -17.28 6.77
N THR A 80 -8.88 -17.12 7.39
CA THR A 80 -8.40 -18.05 8.42
C THR A 80 -9.32 -18.09 9.64
N ASP A 81 -9.83 -16.94 10.07
CA ASP A 81 -10.82 -16.80 11.15
C ASP A 81 -12.11 -17.59 10.80
N MET A 82 -12.60 -17.47 9.56
CA MET A 82 -13.76 -18.23 9.08
C MET A 82 -13.49 -19.75 9.04
N GLU A 83 -12.31 -20.17 8.55
CA GLU A 83 -11.91 -21.58 8.48
C GLU A 83 -11.76 -22.22 9.88
N GLN A 84 -11.34 -21.43 10.86
CA GLN A 84 -11.17 -21.85 12.25
C GLN A 84 -12.42 -21.64 13.11
N GLN A 85 -13.52 -21.15 12.52
CA GLN A 85 -14.75 -20.78 13.23
C GLN A 85 -14.49 -19.83 14.41
N SER A 86 -13.46 -18.98 14.32
CA SER A 86 -13.01 -18.10 15.40
C SER A 86 -13.06 -16.65 14.93
N ALA A 87 -13.74 -15.79 15.69
CA ALA A 87 -13.80 -14.36 15.39
C ALA A 87 -12.83 -13.62 16.31
N SER A 88 -11.58 -13.44 15.88
CA SER A 88 -10.60 -12.68 16.67
C SER A 88 -10.38 -11.28 16.07
N PRO A 89 -10.54 -10.20 16.86
CA PRO A 89 -10.33 -8.84 16.35
C PRO A 89 -8.87 -8.61 15.93
N ILE A 90 -8.68 -7.73 14.95
CA ILE A 90 -7.34 -7.29 14.56
C ILE A 90 -6.82 -6.37 15.66
N ASN A 91 -5.77 -6.81 16.34
CA ASN A 91 -5.08 -6.03 17.38
C ASN A 91 -3.80 -5.40 16.80
N VAL A 92 -3.11 -4.60 17.61
CA VAL A 92 -1.88 -3.90 17.19
C VAL A 92 -0.81 -4.89 16.71
N LEU A 93 -0.65 -6.05 17.37
CA LEU A 93 0.30 -7.07 16.93
C LEU A 93 -0.04 -7.64 15.55
N HIS A 94 -1.33 -7.88 15.27
CA HIS A 94 -1.79 -8.27 13.94
C HIS A 94 -1.47 -7.18 12.91
N ALA A 95 -1.75 -5.90 13.22
CA ALA A 95 -1.49 -4.78 12.31
C ALA A 95 0.00 -4.62 11.98
N ILE A 96 0.90 -4.74 12.97
CA ILE A 96 2.35 -4.70 12.78
C ILE A 96 2.79 -5.83 11.84
N ARG A 97 2.37 -7.07 12.13
CA ARG A 97 2.72 -8.25 11.31
C ARG A 97 2.17 -8.15 9.88
N MET A 98 0.95 -7.64 9.71
CA MET A 98 0.34 -7.42 8.40
C MET A 98 1.12 -6.37 7.60
N THR A 99 1.59 -5.30 8.26
CA THR A 99 2.37 -4.23 7.63
C THR A 99 3.76 -4.73 7.23
N ASP A 100 4.46 -5.47 8.09
CA ASP A 100 5.74 -6.10 7.76
C ASP A 100 5.62 -7.05 6.57
N LYS A 101 4.62 -7.95 6.57
CA LYS A 101 4.36 -8.85 5.43
C LYS A 101 4.07 -8.08 4.15
N ALA A 102 3.25 -7.03 4.23
CA ALA A 102 2.93 -6.18 3.09
C ALA A 102 4.20 -5.51 2.55
N TRP A 103 5.04 -4.96 3.42
CA TRP A 103 6.30 -4.32 3.05
C TRP A 103 7.27 -5.30 2.37
N ARG A 104 7.48 -6.48 2.96
CA ARG A 104 8.33 -7.54 2.39
C ARG A 104 7.87 -8.03 1.02
N SER A 105 6.58 -7.88 0.71
CA SER A 105 6.04 -8.26 -0.60
C SER A 105 6.28 -7.22 -1.70
N VAL A 106 6.79 -6.03 -1.36
CA VAL A 106 7.15 -4.99 -2.33
C VAL A 106 8.46 -5.38 -3.00
N SER A 107 8.45 -5.51 -4.33
CA SER A 107 9.66 -5.84 -5.07
C SER A 107 10.62 -4.65 -5.18
N VAL A 108 11.93 -4.92 -5.23
CA VAL A 108 12.97 -3.91 -5.49
C VAL A 108 12.69 -3.13 -6.78
N THR A 109 12.18 -3.81 -7.82
CA THR A 109 11.74 -3.18 -9.06
C THR A 109 10.60 -2.18 -8.87
N THR A 110 9.66 -2.46 -7.95
CA THR A 110 8.58 -1.53 -7.59
C THR A 110 9.13 -0.29 -6.91
N ILE A 111 10.04 -0.48 -5.94
CA ILE A 111 10.74 0.61 -5.24
C ILE A 111 11.49 1.47 -6.26
N SER A 112 12.33 0.85 -7.10
CA SER A 112 13.10 1.54 -8.14
C SER A 112 12.21 2.33 -9.10
N ASN A 113 11.09 1.76 -9.55
CA ASN A 113 10.15 2.46 -10.43
C ASN A 113 9.48 3.65 -9.74
N CYS A 114 9.18 3.56 -8.44
CA CYS A 114 8.68 4.69 -7.66
C CYS A 114 9.72 5.81 -7.56
N PHE A 115 10.98 5.50 -7.23
CA PHE A 115 12.07 6.47 -7.19
C PHE A 115 12.26 7.16 -8.54
N LYS A 116 12.30 6.39 -9.64
CA LYS A 116 12.35 6.94 -11.01
C LYS A 116 11.18 7.86 -11.33
N SER A 117 9.98 7.50 -10.88
CA SER A 117 8.77 8.32 -11.10
C SER A 117 8.83 9.64 -10.34
N CYS A 118 9.55 9.69 -9.22
CA CYS A 118 9.82 10.90 -8.45
C CYS A 118 11.06 11.67 -8.95
N GLY A 119 11.67 11.25 -10.07
CA GLY A 119 12.84 11.93 -10.65
C GLY A 119 14.18 11.46 -10.09
N PHE A 120 14.21 10.48 -9.19
CA PHE A 120 15.45 9.85 -8.72
C PHE A 120 15.85 8.77 -9.73
N SER A 121 16.69 9.13 -10.71
CA SER A 121 17.38 8.18 -11.57
C SER A 121 18.73 7.85 -10.98
N MET A 122 19.01 6.57 -10.71
CA MET A 122 20.36 6.09 -10.43
C MET A 122 21.26 6.37 -11.64
N SER A 123 21.99 7.48 -11.61
CA SER A 123 23.36 7.49 -12.12
C SER A 123 24.15 6.55 -11.21
N GLN A 124 24.77 5.54 -11.81
CA GLN A 124 25.54 4.55 -11.09
C GLN A 124 26.84 5.22 -10.60
N GLU A 125 26.74 5.95 -9.49
CA GLU A 125 27.85 6.13 -8.57
C GLU A 125 27.66 5.04 -7.53
N GLU A 126 28.62 4.11 -7.46
CA GLU A 126 28.66 3.12 -6.39
C GLU A 126 28.59 3.89 -5.06
N ALA A 127 27.48 3.74 -4.35
CA ALA A 127 27.42 4.16 -2.97
C ALA A 127 28.48 3.34 -2.25
N SER A 128 29.61 3.96 -1.92
CA SER A 128 30.51 3.43 -0.93
C SER A 128 29.67 3.06 0.28
N GLU A 129 29.78 1.83 0.77
CA GLU A 129 29.44 1.53 2.14
C GLU A 129 30.36 2.40 3.00
N GLU A 130 29.96 3.65 3.25
CA GLU A 130 30.46 4.36 4.41
C GLU A 130 30.08 3.48 5.59
N PRO A 131 31.05 3.07 6.43
CA PRO A 131 30.74 2.52 7.73
C PRO A 131 29.66 3.41 8.35
N LEU A 132 28.66 2.80 8.99
CA LEU A 132 27.78 3.56 9.87
C LEU A 132 28.70 4.14 10.95
N GLU A 133 29.18 5.36 10.71
CA GLU A 133 29.88 6.15 11.71
C GLU A 133 28.95 6.13 12.93
N PRO A 134 29.47 5.80 14.14
CA PRO A 134 28.69 5.95 15.35
C PRO A 134 28.04 7.33 15.28
N ASP A 135 26.72 7.38 15.43
CA ASP A 135 25.95 8.61 15.22
C ASP A 135 26.44 9.65 16.23
N MET A 136 27.46 10.40 15.82
CA MET A 136 28.07 11.44 16.63
C MET A 136 27.04 12.53 16.93
N SER A 137 25.92 12.59 16.17
CA SER A 137 24.79 13.45 16.48
C SER A 137 24.08 12.99 17.74
N LEU A 138 23.81 11.70 17.91
CA LEU A 138 23.15 11.18 19.12
C LEU A 138 23.99 11.40 20.37
N GLU A 139 25.31 11.18 20.30
CA GLU A 139 26.20 11.41 21.45
C GLU A 139 26.43 12.91 21.71
N ALA A 140 26.50 13.74 20.67
CA ALA A 140 26.54 15.20 20.83
C ALA A 140 25.21 15.78 21.36
N ASP A 141 24.08 15.23 20.93
CA ASP A 141 22.75 15.59 21.42
C ASP A 141 22.55 15.13 22.86
N TRP A 142 23.10 13.98 23.22
CA TRP A 142 23.18 13.52 24.61
C TRP A 142 24.03 14.45 25.47
N ASN A 143 25.16 14.93 24.95
CA ASN A 143 26.02 15.87 25.66
C ASN A 143 25.33 17.23 25.93
N LYS A 144 24.29 17.60 25.16
CA LYS A 144 23.46 18.79 25.46
C LYS A 144 22.57 18.60 26.69
N LEU A 145 22.25 17.35 27.04
CA LEU A 145 21.49 16.98 28.24
C LEU A 145 22.37 16.88 29.49
N GLN A 146 23.71 17.05 29.40
CA GLN A 146 24.62 16.98 30.56
C GLN A 146 24.37 18.04 31.66
N ASN A 147 23.59 19.08 31.36
CA ASN A 147 23.15 20.07 32.36
C ASN A 147 21.78 19.74 32.99
N THR A 148 21.22 18.57 32.69
CA THR A 148 20.03 18.04 33.36
C THR A 148 20.44 16.88 34.26
N GLU A 149 19.76 16.70 35.40
CA GLU A 149 20.04 15.61 36.37
C GLU A 149 19.73 14.20 35.82
N VAL A 150 19.39 14.07 34.53
CA VAL A 150 18.97 12.81 33.90
C VAL A 150 20.19 12.11 33.30
N GLN A 151 20.48 10.90 33.78
CA GLN A 151 21.55 10.05 33.26
C GLN A 151 21.08 9.23 32.06
N PHE A 152 22.02 8.74 31.26
CA PHE A 152 21.69 7.90 30.08
C PHE A 152 20.97 6.62 30.49
N GLU A 153 21.37 6.08 31.64
CA GLU A 153 20.74 4.91 32.22
C GLU A 153 19.26 5.14 32.54
N ASP A 154 18.86 6.36 32.93
CA ASP A 154 17.46 6.69 33.20
C ASP A 154 16.60 6.63 31.93
N TYR A 155 17.19 6.95 30.76
CA TYR A 155 16.51 6.82 29.47
C TYR A 155 16.44 5.35 29.01
N VAL A 156 17.54 4.61 29.15
CA VAL A 156 17.63 3.20 28.72
C VAL A 156 16.74 2.30 29.56
N THR A 157 16.62 2.58 30.86
CA THR A 157 15.83 1.78 31.82
C THR A 157 14.47 2.39 32.12
N CYS A 158 14.03 3.42 31.37
CA CYS A 158 12.79 4.12 31.65
C CYS A 158 11.53 3.23 31.60
N ASP A 159 11.61 2.10 30.90
CA ASP A 159 10.55 1.09 30.79
C ASP A 159 10.80 -0.15 31.66
N GLU A 160 11.90 -0.19 32.41
CA GLU A 160 12.25 -1.30 33.28
C GLU A 160 11.25 -1.39 34.45
N GLY A 161 10.42 -2.44 34.44
CA GLY A 161 9.36 -2.63 35.42
C GLY A 161 8.03 -1.93 35.09
N LEU A 162 7.89 -1.33 33.91
CA LEU A 162 6.61 -0.79 33.47
C LEU A 162 5.61 -1.94 33.27
N ALA A 163 4.48 -1.91 33.99
CA ALA A 163 3.40 -2.87 33.82
C ALA A 163 2.78 -2.70 32.41
N THR A 164 3.28 -3.46 31.44
CA THR A 164 2.86 -3.41 30.03
C THR A 164 1.49 -4.07 29.79
N THR A 165 0.96 -4.76 30.80
CA THR A 165 -0.36 -5.37 30.80
C THR A 165 -1.02 -5.17 32.17
N GLY A 166 -2.33 -4.96 32.18
CA GLY A 166 -3.09 -5.03 33.43
C GLY A 166 -3.15 -6.49 33.87
N THR A 167 -2.59 -6.80 35.04
CA THR A 167 -2.85 -8.07 35.70
C THR A 167 -4.26 -8.03 36.24
N LEU A 168 -5.24 -8.50 35.47
CA LEU A 168 -6.54 -8.83 36.03
C LEU A 168 -6.31 -9.88 37.11
N THR A 169 -6.77 -9.59 38.31
CA THR A 169 -6.81 -10.59 39.39
C THR A 169 -7.76 -11.72 39.00
N ASP A 170 -7.55 -12.92 39.53
CA ASP A 170 -8.42 -14.08 39.27
C ASP A 170 -9.90 -13.75 39.52
N ALA A 171 -10.19 -12.87 40.49
CA ALA A 171 -11.53 -12.37 40.77
C ALA A 171 -12.11 -11.51 39.62
N GLU A 172 -11.31 -10.60 39.05
CA GLU A 172 -11.72 -9.76 37.92
C GLU A 172 -11.85 -10.57 36.62
N ILE A 173 -11.08 -11.66 36.47
CA ILE A 173 -11.24 -12.61 35.35
C ILE A 173 -12.58 -13.34 35.45
N ILE A 174 -12.98 -13.76 36.65
CA ILE A 174 -14.25 -14.47 36.89
C ILE A 174 -15.46 -13.55 36.63
N ASP A 175 -15.35 -12.26 36.98
CA ASP A 175 -16.44 -11.29 36.80
C ASP A 175 -16.70 -10.92 35.33
N ILE A 176 -15.72 -11.14 34.43
CA ILE A 176 -15.87 -10.94 32.98
C ILE A 176 -16.63 -12.11 32.32
N VAL A 177 -16.70 -13.27 32.97
CA VAL A 177 -17.27 -14.52 32.42
C VAL A 177 -18.71 -14.77 32.89
N ASN A 178 -19.20 -14.04 33.90
CA ASN A 178 -20.59 -14.06 34.38
C ASN A 178 -21.40 -12.87 33.85
#